data_AF-Q5JGB0-F1
#
_entry.id   AF-Q5JGB0-F1
#
_cell.length_a   1.000
_cell.length_b   1.000
_cell.length_c   1.000
_cell.angle_alpha   90.00
_cell.angle_beta   90.00
_cell.angle_gamma   90.00
#
_symmetry.space_group_name_H-M   'P 1'
#
loop_
_entity.id
_entity.type
_entity.pdbx_description
1 polymer ?
#
loop_
_entity_poly.entity_id
_entity_poly.type
_entity_poly.pdbx_seq_one_letter_code
_entity_poly.pdbx_strand_id
1 'polypeptide(L)'
;MNRMVKTEYEGIVKMLRFFVQTKNFSYVDRIGNALNPEPVEVALLEALRAFRSIRESASIEGDGRRYVEKDGNKIPMPGIPSDEEVKIFLDDVRSDMGVAKLVATLALAYPSKKENSGGDE
;
A
#
# COMPACT_ATOMS: atom_id res chain seq x y z
N MET A 1 -20.67 -2.72 -2.37
CA MET A 1 -19.24 -2.58 -2.73
C MET A 1 -18.93 -3.63 -3.80
N ASN A 2 -18.58 -3.21 -5.03
CA ASN A 2 -18.46 -4.14 -6.15
C ASN A 2 -17.17 -4.97 -6.03
N ARG A 3 -17.26 -6.30 -6.20
CA ARG A 3 -16.12 -7.25 -6.07
C ARG A 3 -14.96 -6.93 -7.05
N MET A 4 -15.25 -6.27 -8.16
CA MET A 4 -14.29 -5.89 -9.23
C MET A 4 -13.21 -4.89 -8.80
N VAL A 5 -13.52 -3.90 -7.95
CA VAL A 5 -12.52 -2.90 -7.52
C VAL A 5 -11.39 -3.53 -6.70
N LYS A 6 -11.68 -4.64 -6.01
CA LYS A 6 -10.70 -5.32 -5.14
C LYS A 6 -9.61 -6.05 -5.93
N THR A 7 -9.83 -6.32 -7.22
CA THR A 7 -8.94 -7.14 -8.04
C THR A 7 -8.03 -6.32 -8.96
N GLU A 8 -8.46 -5.13 -9.39
CA GLU A 8 -7.73 -4.37 -10.42
C GLU A 8 -6.49 -3.65 -9.88
N TYR A 9 -6.59 -3.04 -8.69
CA TYR A 9 -5.49 -2.32 -8.05
C TYR A 9 -4.97 -3.03 -6.79
N GLU A 10 -5.08 -4.36 -6.74
CA GLU A 10 -4.78 -5.13 -5.53
C GLU A 10 -3.30 -5.00 -5.11
N GLY A 11 -2.38 -4.97 -6.08
CA GLY A 11 -0.95 -4.78 -5.85
C GLY A 11 -0.66 -3.41 -5.26
N ILE A 12 -1.23 -2.35 -5.84
CA ILE A 12 -1.09 -0.97 -5.35
C ILE A 12 -1.65 -0.86 -3.93
N VAL A 13 -2.85 -1.39 -3.68
CA VAL A 13 -3.47 -1.38 -2.34
C VAL A 13 -2.60 -2.14 -1.34
N LYS A 14 -2.06 -3.30 -1.68
CA LYS A 14 -1.15 -4.07 -0.81
C LYS A 14 0.14 -3.32 -0.52
N MET A 15 0.74 -2.68 -1.53
CA MET A 15 1.96 -1.87 -1.37
C MET A 15 1.71 -0.66 -0.46
N LEU A 16 0.63 0.09 -0.70
CA LEU A 16 0.26 1.24 0.14
C LEU A 16 -0.09 0.81 1.56
N ARG A 17 -0.77 -0.33 1.71
CA ARG A 17 -1.04 -0.93 3.03
C ARG A 17 0.23 -1.33 3.76
N PHE A 18 1.24 -1.83 3.06
CA PHE A 18 2.55 -2.10 3.68
C PHE A 18 3.16 -0.83 4.28
N PHE A 19 3.06 0.31 3.58
CA PHE A 19 3.48 1.60 4.13
C PHE A 19 2.65 2.02 5.36
N VAL A 20 1.34 1.79 5.35
CA VAL A 20 0.46 2.01 6.52
C VAL A 20 0.86 1.14 7.70
N GLN A 21 1.08 -0.17 7.50
CA GLN A 21 1.51 -1.11 8.54
C GLN A 21 2.88 -0.75 9.09
N THR A 22 3.74 -0.16 8.27
CA THR A 22 5.02 0.39 8.67
C THR A 22 4.95 1.86 9.11
N LYS A 23 3.76 2.37 9.49
CA LYS A 23 3.56 3.73 10.03
C LYS A 23 4.08 4.87 9.12
N ASN A 24 4.22 4.62 7.81
CA ASN A 24 4.57 5.62 6.81
C ASN A 24 3.32 5.99 5.99
N PHE A 25 2.52 6.91 6.53
CA PHE A 25 1.24 7.30 5.93
C PHE A 25 1.37 8.29 4.77
N SER A 26 2.55 8.91 4.62
CA SER A 26 2.77 10.04 3.70
C SER A 26 2.38 9.77 2.24
N TYR A 27 2.58 8.54 1.74
CA TYR A 27 2.20 8.19 0.37
C TYR A 27 0.68 8.06 0.22
N VAL A 28 0.04 7.41 1.19
CA VAL A 28 -1.41 7.19 1.19
C VAL A 28 -2.16 8.50 1.36
N ASP A 29 -1.69 9.37 2.25
CA ASP A 29 -2.30 10.67 2.50
C ASP A 29 -2.19 11.58 1.28
N ARG A 30 -1.04 11.61 0.60
CA ARG A 30 -0.86 12.41 -0.62
C ARG A 30 -1.73 11.91 -1.77
N ILE A 31 -1.86 10.59 -1.95
CA ILE A 31 -2.73 10.00 -2.98
C ILE A 31 -4.21 10.26 -2.65
N GLY A 32 -4.63 10.01 -1.41
CA GLY A 32 -6.04 10.09 -1.02
C GLY A 32 -6.61 11.51 -0.93
N ASN A 33 -5.75 12.51 -0.73
CA ASN A 33 -6.12 13.92 -0.61
C ASN A 33 -5.73 14.78 -1.82
N ALA A 34 -5.21 14.17 -2.88
CA ALA A 34 -4.88 14.89 -4.11
C ALA A 34 -6.14 15.54 -4.73
N LEU A 35 -5.97 16.74 -5.27
CA LEU A 35 -7.04 17.49 -5.94
C LEU A 35 -6.99 17.35 -7.47
N ASN A 36 -5.89 16.82 -8.00
CA ASN A 36 -5.63 16.56 -9.41
C ASN A 36 -4.67 15.36 -9.55
N PRO A 37 -4.48 14.81 -10.77
CA PRO A 37 -3.71 13.58 -10.97
C PRO A 37 -2.21 13.70 -10.68
N GLU A 38 -1.61 14.88 -10.88
CA GLU A 38 -0.15 15.03 -10.85
C GLU A 38 0.47 14.68 -9.48
N PRO A 39 -0.07 15.13 -8.32
CA PRO A 39 0.37 14.68 -7.00
C PRO A 39 0.22 13.17 -6.78
N VAL A 40 -0.78 12.53 -7.40
CA VAL A 40 -0.97 11.08 -7.32
C VAL A 40 0.16 10.37 -8.07
N GLU A 41 0.48 10.81 -9.28
CA GLU A 41 1.59 10.28 -10.09
C GLU A 41 2.93 10.38 -9.35
N VAL A 42 3.22 11.56 -8.80
CA VAL A 42 4.46 11.79 -8.03
C VAL A 42 4.51 10.93 -6.78
N ALA A 43 3.43 10.90 -5.98
CA ALA A 43 3.39 10.11 -4.75
C ALA A 43 3.50 8.61 -5.03
N LEU A 44 2.88 8.10 -6.10
CA LEU A 44 2.97 6.70 -6.50
C LEU A 44 4.37 6.34 -6.98
N LEU A 45 5.02 7.20 -7.78
CA LEU A 45 6.40 7.03 -8.21
C LEU A 45 7.36 6.93 -7.02
N GLU A 46 7.24 7.85 -6.07
CA GLU A 46 8.06 7.84 -4.85
C GLU A 46 7.80 6.58 -4.00
N ALA A 47 6.53 6.18 -3.85
CA ALA A 47 6.15 4.97 -3.14
C ALA A 47 6.76 3.72 -3.78
N LEU A 48 6.66 3.58 -5.11
CA LEU A 48 7.26 2.46 -5.87
C LEU A 48 8.78 2.42 -5.69
N ARG A 49 9.46 3.57 -5.78
CA ARG A 49 10.91 3.67 -5.60
C ARG A 49 11.32 3.24 -4.20
N ALA A 50 10.67 3.78 -3.17
CA ALA A 50 10.95 3.44 -1.78
C ALA A 50 10.66 1.95 -1.52
N PHE A 51 9.54 1.44 -2.04
CA PHE A 51 9.14 0.05 -1.87
C PHE A 51 10.14 -0.93 -2.47
N ARG A 52 10.65 -0.66 -3.69
CA ARG A 52 11.70 -1.47 -4.33
C ARG A 52 12.96 -1.54 -3.48
N SER A 53 13.43 -0.39 -2.97
CA SER A 53 14.62 -0.34 -2.11
C SER A 53 14.46 -1.15 -0.81
N ILE A 54 13.30 -1.03 -0.15
CA ILE A 54 13.00 -1.83 1.05
C ILE A 54 12.91 -3.31 0.70
N ARG A 55 12.26 -3.66 -0.41
CA ARG A 55 12.11 -5.06 -0.83
C ARG A 55 13.44 -5.72 -1.16
N GLU A 56 14.38 -5.02 -1.77
CA GLU A 56 15.73 -5.52 -2.07
C GLU A 56 16.51 -5.88 -0.81
N SER A 57 16.31 -5.13 0.27
CA SER A 57 16.95 -5.30 1.58
C SER A 57 16.12 -6.15 2.57
N ALA A 58 14.94 -6.61 2.17
CA ALA A 58 14.03 -7.36 3.04
C ALA A 58 14.59 -8.74 3.42
N SER A 59 14.33 -9.14 4.66
CA SER A 59 14.64 -10.48 5.16
C SER A 59 13.81 -11.53 4.43
N ILE A 60 14.34 -12.74 4.31
CA ILE A 60 13.71 -13.88 3.62
C ILE A 60 13.50 -15.00 4.64
N GLU A 61 12.28 -15.49 4.78
CA GLU A 61 11.98 -16.69 5.57
C GLU A 61 12.40 -17.97 4.83
N GLY A 62 12.46 -19.10 5.54
CA GLY A 62 12.86 -20.39 4.96
C GLY A 62 11.97 -20.88 3.80
N ASP A 63 10.75 -20.33 3.66
CA ASP A 63 9.83 -20.62 2.56
C ASP A 63 9.95 -19.64 1.37
N GLY A 64 10.92 -18.72 1.42
CA GLY A 64 11.18 -17.72 0.38
C GLY A 64 10.33 -16.44 0.49
N ARG A 65 9.44 -16.33 1.49
CA ARG A 65 8.64 -15.11 1.70
C ARG A 65 9.50 -13.99 2.27
N ARG A 66 9.33 -12.79 1.70
CA ARG A 66 10.00 -11.57 2.18
C ARG A 66 9.22 -10.92 3.31
N TYR A 67 9.92 -10.33 4.26
CA TYR A 67 9.32 -9.55 5.35
C TYR A 67 10.27 -8.45 5.83
N VAL A 68 9.73 -7.52 6.61
CA VAL A 68 10.51 -6.57 7.41
C VAL A 68 10.12 -6.68 8.87
N GLU A 69 11.06 -6.42 9.77
CA GLU A 69 10.78 -6.30 11.19
C GLU A 69 10.54 -4.83 11.53
N LYS A 70 9.42 -4.57 12.21
CA LYS A 70 9.09 -3.23 12.70
C LYS A 70 8.31 -3.35 14.00
N ASP A 71 8.74 -2.61 15.02
CA ASP A 71 8.11 -2.58 16.34
C ASP A 71 7.91 -4.00 16.91
N GLY A 72 8.92 -4.88 16.78
CA GLY A 72 8.87 -6.27 17.24
C GLY A 72 7.96 -7.20 16.42
N ASN A 73 7.33 -6.71 15.35
CA ASN A 73 6.43 -7.48 14.50
C ASN A 73 7.06 -7.76 13.13
N LYS A 74 6.82 -8.97 12.61
CA LYS A 74 7.10 -9.30 11.21
C LYS A 74 5.98 -8.80 10.31
N ILE A 75 6.30 -7.87 9.42
CA ILE A 75 5.37 -7.35 8.42
C ILE A 75 5.69 -8.02 7.08
N PRO A 76 4.76 -8.82 6.52
CA PRO A 76 4.96 -9.46 5.22
C PRO A 76 5.17 -8.43 4.11
N MET A 77 6.16 -8.68 3.25
CA MET A 77 6.45 -7.83 2.09
C MET A 77 5.61 -8.28 0.89
N PRO A 78 4.71 -7.44 0.34
CA PRO A 78 3.89 -7.82 -0.79
C PRO A 78 4.64 -7.86 -2.14
N GLY A 79 3.92 -8.29 -3.17
CA GLY A 79 4.31 -8.14 -4.57
C GLY A 79 4.56 -6.67 -4.96
N ILE A 80 5.43 -6.43 -5.95
CA ILE A 80 5.49 -5.12 -6.62
C ILE A 80 4.25 -5.07 -7.54
N PRO A 81 3.48 -3.96 -7.56
CA PRO A 81 2.41 -3.77 -8.53
C PRO A 81 2.91 -3.98 -9.96
N SER A 82 2.07 -4.50 -10.85
CA SER A 82 2.48 -4.69 -12.25
C SER A 82 2.49 -3.36 -13.02
N ASP A 83 3.30 -3.27 -14.08
CA ASP A 83 3.38 -2.05 -14.90
C ASP A 83 2.01 -1.71 -15.53
N GLU A 84 1.24 -2.73 -15.93
CA GLU A 84 -0.11 -2.57 -16.46
C GLU A 84 -1.09 -2.07 -15.40
N GLU A 85 -1.03 -2.62 -14.19
CA GLU A 85 -1.83 -2.17 -13.05
C GLU A 85 -1.56 -0.69 -12.72
N VAL A 86 -0.28 -0.28 -12.73
CA VAL A 86 0.11 1.11 -12.51
C VAL A 86 -0.44 2.01 -13.60
N LYS A 87 -0.32 1.60 -14.87
CA LYS A 87 -0.82 2.37 -16.01
C LYS A 87 -2.33 2.58 -15.94
N ILE A 88 -3.10 1.50 -15.78
CA ILE A 88 -4.56 1.55 -15.68
C ILE A 88 -4.97 2.47 -14.52
N PHE A 89 -4.36 2.31 -13.35
CA PHE A 89 -4.65 3.18 -12.20
C PHE A 89 -4.44 4.67 -12.51
N LEU A 90 -3.34 5.04 -13.17
CA LEU A 90 -3.07 6.44 -13.49
C LEU A 90 -4.04 7.00 -14.55
N ASP A 91 -4.39 6.20 -15.55
CA ASP A 91 -5.37 6.60 -16.58
C ASP A 91 -6.78 6.77 -15.98
N ASP A 92 -7.15 5.90 -15.04
CA ASP A 92 -8.42 6.00 -14.32
C ASP A 92 -8.44 7.20 -13.36
N VAL A 93 -7.34 7.50 -12.67
CA VAL A 93 -7.22 8.70 -11.81
C VAL A 93 -7.34 9.99 -12.62
N ARG A 94 -6.79 10.04 -13.84
CA ARG A 94 -6.94 11.19 -14.75
C ARG A 94 -8.40 11.39 -15.18
N SER A 95 -9.16 10.30 -15.25
CA SER A 95 -10.57 10.32 -15.62
C SER A 95 -11.49 10.60 -14.42
N ASP A 96 -11.17 10.05 -13.25
CA ASP A 96 -11.93 10.19 -12.00
C ASP A 96 -11.00 10.12 -10.78
N MET A 97 -10.79 11.28 -10.13
CA MET A 97 -10.02 11.39 -8.89
C MET A 97 -10.60 10.55 -7.73
N GLY A 98 -11.87 10.15 -7.80
CA GLY A 98 -12.49 9.23 -6.84
C GLY A 98 -11.76 7.90 -6.72
N VAL A 99 -11.07 7.45 -7.79
CA VAL A 99 -10.27 6.23 -7.81
C VAL A 99 -9.09 6.32 -6.83
N ALA A 100 -8.37 7.45 -6.81
CA ALA A 100 -7.26 7.66 -5.88
C ALA A 100 -7.72 7.61 -4.42
N LYS A 101 -8.84 8.27 -4.11
CA LYS A 101 -9.44 8.28 -2.78
C LYS A 101 -9.88 6.88 -2.34
N LEU A 102 -10.47 6.11 -3.26
CA LEU A 102 -10.90 4.74 -2.99
C LEU A 102 -9.70 3.82 -2.69
N VAL A 103 -8.64 3.88 -3.50
CA VAL A 103 -7.42 3.10 -3.29
C VAL A 103 -6.76 3.43 -1.95
N ALA A 104 -6.63 4.72 -1.62
CA ALA A 104 -6.11 5.16 -0.32
C ALA A 104 -6.97 4.65 0.85
N THR A 105 -8.30 4.75 0.72
CA THR A 105 -9.24 4.24 1.72
C THR A 105 -9.10 2.73 1.92
N LEU A 106 -8.96 1.95 0.84
CA LEU A 106 -8.77 0.50 0.91
C LEU A 106 -7.43 0.11 1.53
N ALA A 107 -6.38 0.90 1.31
CA ALA A 107 -5.08 0.69 1.95
C ALA A 107 -5.19 0.89 3.47
N LEU A 108 -5.90 1.93 3.91
CA LEU A 108 -6.14 2.27 5.33
C LEU A 108 -7.11 1.32 6.03
N ALA A 109 -8.10 0.76 5.32
CA ALA A 109 -9.15 -0.12 5.86
C ALA A 109 -8.64 -1.52 6.29
N TYR A 110 -7.36 -1.65 6.62
CA TYR A 110 -6.81 -2.87 7.19
C TYR A 110 -7.26 -2.97 8.66
N PRO A 111 -7.97 -4.04 9.07
CA PRO A 111 -8.28 -4.22 10.48
C PRO A 111 -6.95 -4.40 11.22
N SER A 112 -6.67 -3.48 12.16
CA SER A 112 -5.66 -3.71 13.17
C SER A 112 -6.04 -5.02 13.87
N LYS A 113 -5.27 -6.09 13.64
CA LYS A 113 -5.39 -7.29 14.45
C LYS A 113 -5.20 -6.80 15.88
N LYS A 114 -6.20 -7.01 16.75
CA LYS A 114 -6.12 -6.69 18.18
C LYS A 114 -4.77 -7.18 18.68
N GLU A 115 -3.99 -6.27 19.26
CA GLU A 115 -2.98 -6.68 20.23
C GLU A 115 -3.68 -7.57 21.24
N ASN A 116 -3.11 -8.74 21.53
CA ASN A 116 -3.34 -9.36 22.82
C ASN A 116 -2.71 -8.42 23.84
N SER A 117 -3.44 -7.37 24.22
CA SER A 117 -3.22 -6.63 25.44
C SER A 117 -3.51 -7.62 26.55
N GLY A 118 -2.47 -8.31 27.03
CA GLY A 118 -2.47 -8.85 28.38
C GLY A 118 -2.62 -7.66 29.31
N GLY A 119 -3.88 -7.37 29.67
CA GLY A 119 -4.17 -6.59 30.85
C GLY A 119 -3.80 -7.46 32.03
N ASP A 120 -2.62 -7.22 32.60
CA ASP A 120 -2.37 -7.61 33.97
C ASP A 120 -3.22 -6.67 34.84
N GLU A 121 -4.03 -7.30 35.68
CA GLU A 121 -4.83 -6.71 36.76
C GLU A 121 -3.96 -5.98 37.79
#